data_AF-R7L4N0-F1
#
_entry.id   AF-R7L4N0-F1
#
_cell.length_a   1.000
_cell.length_b   1.000
_cell.length_c   1.000
_cell.angle_alpha   90.00
_cell.angle_beta   90.00
_cell.angle_gamma   90.00
#
_symmetry.space_group_name_H-M   'P 1'
#
loop_
_entity.id
_entity.type
_entity.pdbx_description
1 polymer ?
#
loop_
_entity_poly.entity_id
_entity_poly.type
_entity_poly.pdbx_seq_one_letter_code
_entity_poly.pdbx_strand_id
1 'polypeptide(L)'
;MKALINSLFLCLMLIFCGCASEVQFYPMSPGYAGEPVPLEDVQLFITQKPPYKYKELGMVTYNTSGGYPQNEIDIYQKLREKAAQIGASGVIIMNSQSAVQSFPSYSVDMYGNLVETSNIYSNTLYRGMAIKRL
;
A
#
# COMPACT_ATOMS: atom_id res chain seq x y z
N MET A 1 -11.63 28.60 32.73
CA MET A 1 -12.44 28.19 31.56
C MET A 1 -11.70 28.30 30.22
N LYS A 2 -10.88 29.33 29.95
CA LYS A 2 -10.14 29.45 28.67
C LYS A 2 -9.10 28.33 28.41
N ALA A 3 -8.45 27.80 29.46
CA ALA A 3 -7.47 26.71 29.32
C ALA A 3 -8.10 25.35 28.97
N LEU A 4 -9.32 25.09 29.42
CA LEU A 4 -10.09 23.87 29.10
C LEU A 4 -10.54 23.86 27.63
N ILE A 5 -10.92 25.04 27.10
CA ILE A 5 -11.29 25.22 25.68
C ILE A 5 -10.08 25.03 24.75
N ASN A 6 -8.90 25.51 25.14
CA ASN A 6 -7.68 25.31 24.34
C ASN A 6 -7.19 23.86 24.35
N SER A 7 -7.39 23.11 25.46
CA SER A 7 -7.05 21.68 25.54
C SER A 7 -7.98 20.81 24.69
N LEU A 8 -9.27 21.17 24.61
CA LEU A 8 -10.26 20.48 23.79
C LEU A 8 -10.01 20.65 22.27
N PHE A 9 -9.54 21.84 21.84
CA PHE A 9 -9.19 22.11 20.45
C PHE A 9 -7.94 21.35 19.99
N LEU A 10 -6.99 21.09 20.89
CA LEU A 10 -5.78 20.32 20.58
C LEU A 10 -6.08 18.82 20.39
N CYS A 11 -7.05 18.29 21.12
CA CYS A 11 -7.46 16.88 21.02
C CYS A 11 -8.25 16.60 19.72
N LEU A 12 -9.01 17.59 19.23
CA LEU A 12 -9.83 17.45 18.01
C LEU A 12 -8.98 17.39 16.72
N MET A 13 -7.76 17.94 16.73
CA MET A 13 -6.86 17.90 15.56
C MET A 13 -6.20 16.53 15.33
N LEU A 14 -6.15 15.64 16.34
CA LEU A 14 -5.55 14.30 16.21
C LEU A 14 -6.47 13.28 15.51
N ILE A 15 -7.74 13.63 15.26
CA ILE A 15 -8.72 12.73 14.63
C ILE A 15 -8.62 12.75 13.09
N PHE A 16 -7.90 13.71 12.51
CA PHE A 16 -7.61 13.76 11.07
C PHE A 16 -6.38 12.93 10.66
N CYS A 17 -6.00 11.90 11.42
CA CYS A 17 -5.05 10.90 10.95
C CYS A 17 -5.73 10.12 9.81
N GLY A 18 -5.47 10.55 8.58
CA GLY A 18 -6.14 10.07 7.39
C GLY A 18 -6.07 8.55 7.25
N CYS A 19 -7.15 7.96 6.75
CA CYS A 19 -7.18 6.59 6.24
C CYS A 19 -6.27 6.48 5.01
N ALA A 20 -4.95 6.56 5.20
CA ALA A 20 -4.00 6.16 4.19
C ALA A 20 -4.05 4.63 4.09
N SER A 21 -4.24 4.11 2.88
CA SER A 21 -4.12 2.67 2.61
C SER A 21 -2.75 2.22 3.14
N GLU A 22 -2.72 1.29 4.10
CA GLU A 22 -1.48 0.82 4.72
C GLU A 22 -0.91 -0.37 3.93
N VAL A 23 0.42 -0.43 3.81
CA VAL A 23 1.12 -1.60 3.27
C VAL A 23 0.92 -2.79 4.22
N GLN A 24 0.40 -3.88 3.68
CA GLN A 24 0.16 -5.12 4.43
C GLN A 24 1.35 -6.07 4.32
N PHE A 25 1.54 -6.92 5.33
CA PHE A 25 2.56 -7.98 5.32
C PHE A 25 1.94 -9.34 5.64
N TYR A 26 2.22 -10.32 4.78
CA TYR A 26 1.74 -11.69 4.88
C TYR A 26 2.94 -12.64 5.05
N PRO A 27 3.26 -13.05 6.30
CA PRO A 27 4.44 -13.86 6.57
C PRO A 27 4.30 -15.28 6.02
N MET A 28 5.41 -15.86 5.54
CA MET A 28 5.46 -17.28 5.14
C MET A 28 5.52 -18.22 6.33
N SER A 29 6.04 -17.76 7.48
CA SER A 29 6.03 -18.52 8.73
C SER A 29 5.12 -17.84 9.75
N PRO A 30 4.17 -18.55 10.37
CA PRO A 30 3.35 -18.01 11.45
C PRO A 30 4.23 -17.39 12.55
N GLY A 31 3.88 -16.18 12.99
CA GLY A 31 4.58 -15.50 14.08
C GLY A 31 5.94 -14.87 13.70
N TYR A 32 6.25 -14.69 12.42
CA TYR A 32 7.44 -13.94 12.04
C TYR A 32 7.38 -12.50 12.58
N ALA A 33 8.37 -12.16 13.40
CA ALA A 33 8.64 -10.81 13.88
C ALA A 33 10.16 -10.58 13.77
N GLY A 34 10.60 -9.90 12.71
CA GLY A 34 11.98 -9.48 12.57
C GLY A 34 12.22 -8.17 13.30
N GLU A 35 13.48 -7.94 13.72
CA GLU A 35 13.90 -6.65 14.23
C GLU A 35 13.99 -5.62 13.09
N PRO A 36 13.40 -4.43 13.23
CA PRO A 36 13.48 -3.39 12.22
C PRO A 36 14.92 -3.07 11.83
N VAL A 37 15.16 -2.87 10.54
CA VAL A 37 16.47 -2.45 10.00
C VAL A 37 16.40 -1.04 9.44
N PRO A 38 17.53 -0.33 9.33
CA PRO A 38 17.59 0.94 8.60
C PRO A 38 17.09 0.77 7.17
N LEU A 39 16.38 1.78 6.66
CA LEU A 39 15.76 1.73 5.33
C LEU A 39 16.84 1.60 4.23
N GLU A 40 17.97 2.28 4.41
CA GLU A 40 19.14 2.25 3.54
C GLU A 40 19.70 0.84 3.33
N ASP A 41 19.54 -0.05 4.31
CA ASP A 41 20.01 -1.44 4.25
C ASP A 41 19.06 -2.37 3.49
N VAL A 42 17.85 -1.89 3.16
CA VAL A 42 16.87 -2.66 2.39
C VAL A 42 17.08 -2.43 0.90
N GLN A 43 17.43 -3.49 0.17
CA GLN A 43 17.63 -3.40 -1.29
C GLN A 43 16.34 -3.68 -2.07
N LEU A 44 16.12 -2.95 -3.17
CA LEU A 44 15.01 -3.19 -4.10
C LEU A 44 15.49 -3.97 -5.33
N PHE A 45 14.79 -5.04 -5.64
CA PHE A 45 15.05 -5.92 -6.77
C PHE A 45 13.86 -5.89 -7.72
N ILE A 46 13.97 -5.15 -8.82
CA ILE A 46 12.84 -4.92 -9.75
C ILE A 46 12.89 -5.89 -10.93
N THR A 47 14.03 -5.94 -11.61
CA THR A 47 14.20 -6.72 -12.85
C THR A 47 15.07 -7.97 -12.67
N GLN A 48 15.88 -8.00 -11.61
CA GLN A 48 16.83 -9.07 -11.34
C GLN A 48 16.63 -9.61 -9.93
N LYS A 49 16.80 -10.92 -9.77
CA LYS A 49 16.81 -11.53 -8.44
C LYS A 49 18.12 -11.18 -7.70
N PRO A 50 18.12 -11.19 -6.35
CA PRO A 50 19.32 -10.98 -5.58
C PRO A 50 20.43 -11.97 -5.95
N PRO A 51 21.69 -11.53 -6.11
CA PRO A 51 22.81 -12.40 -6.49
C PRO A 51 23.38 -13.21 -5.31
N TYR A 52 22.63 -13.35 -4.23
CA TYR A 52 23.05 -13.99 -2.98
C TYR A 52 21.98 -14.96 -2.47
N LYS A 53 22.34 -15.85 -1.54
CA LYS A 53 21.37 -16.71 -0.87
C LYS A 53 20.49 -15.89 0.08
N TYR A 54 19.19 -16.17 0.06
CA TYR A 54 18.23 -15.47 0.89
C TYR A 54 17.14 -16.44 1.37
N LYS A 55 16.46 -16.03 2.45
CA LYS A 55 15.23 -16.62 2.94
C LYS A 55 14.08 -15.69 2.63
N GLU A 56 13.00 -16.24 2.06
CA GLU A 56 11.75 -15.51 1.87
C GLU A 56 11.02 -15.38 3.21
N LEU A 57 10.63 -14.15 3.54
CA LEU A 57 9.98 -13.81 4.81
C LEU A 57 8.45 -13.77 4.67
N GLY A 58 7.97 -13.32 3.51
CA GLY A 58 6.57 -13.07 3.26
C GLY A 58 6.34 -12.02 2.19
N MET A 59 5.08 -11.82 1.83
CA MET A 59 4.68 -10.81 0.87
C MET A 59 4.38 -9.49 1.55
N VAL A 60 4.90 -8.39 1.02
CA VAL A 60 4.41 -7.04 1.29
C VAL A 60 3.51 -6.61 0.15
N THR A 61 2.34 -6.02 0.47
CA THR A 61 1.38 -5.62 -0.56
C THR A 61 0.82 -4.22 -0.31
N TYR A 62 0.56 -3.50 -1.40
CA TYR A 62 -0.06 -2.19 -1.37
C TYR A 62 -1.22 -2.15 -2.37
N ASN A 63 -2.41 -1.87 -1.87
CA ASN A 63 -3.63 -1.78 -2.66
C ASN A 63 -3.93 -0.31 -2.95
N THR A 64 -4.14 0.01 -4.23
CA THR A 64 -4.50 1.35 -4.71
C THR A 64 -5.90 1.31 -5.28
N SER A 65 -6.78 2.17 -4.75
CA SER A 65 -8.14 2.37 -5.25
C SER A 65 -8.26 3.75 -5.91
N GLY A 66 -9.01 3.82 -7.00
CA GLY A 66 -9.23 5.05 -7.75
C GLY A 66 -8.41 5.08 -9.02
N GLY A 67 -9.08 5.25 -10.17
CA GLY A 67 -8.55 5.04 -11.52
C GLY A 67 -7.44 5.98 -12.01
N TYR A 68 -6.70 6.63 -11.11
CA TYR A 68 -5.53 7.44 -11.46
C TYR A 68 -4.24 6.63 -11.26
N PRO A 69 -3.32 6.66 -12.24
CA PRO A 69 -2.02 6.01 -12.09
C PRO A 69 -1.28 6.64 -10.92
N GLN A 70 -1.08 5.85 -9.87
CA GLN A 70 -0.22 6.22 -8.75
C GLN A 70 1.25 6.08 -9.19
N ASN A 71 2.12 6.97 -8.71
CA ASN A 71 3.55 6.90 -9.00
C ASN A 71 4.14 5.60 -8.44
N GLU A 72 4.54 4.69 -9.32
CA GLU A 72 5.06 3.36 -8.93
C GLU A 72 6.30 3.46 -8.03
N ILE A 73 7.13 4.50 -8.22
CA ILE A 73 8.32 4.73 -7.40
C ILE A 73 7.94 4.93 -5.93
N ASP A 74 6.91 5.74 -5.68
CA ASP A 74 6.43 6.01 -4.31
C ASP A 74 5.84 4.75 -3.68
N ILE A 75 5.22 3.89 -4.48
CA ILE A 75 4.69 2.60 -4.02
C ILE A 75 5.83 1.65 -3.66
N TYR A 76 6.85 1.54 -4.49
CA TYR A 76 8.01 0.69 -4.20
C TYR A 76 8.75 1.17 -2.95
N GLN A 77 8.81 2.48 -2.73
CA GLN A 77 9.34 3.07 -1.51
C GLN A 77 8.51 2.68 -0.28
N LYS A 78 7.17 2.73 -0.35
CA LYS A 78 6.29 2.23 0.73
C LYS A 78 6.48 0.73 1.00
N LEU A 79 6.63 -0.10 -0.04
CA LEU A 79 6.93 -1.53 0.12
C LEU A 79 8.28 -1.75 0.81
N ARG A 80 9.29 -0.95 0.44
CA ARG A 80 10.63 -0.96 1.05
C ARG A 80 10.59 -0.56 2.52
N GLU A 81 9.83 0.47 2.88
CA GLU A 81 9.63 0.92 4.25
C GLU A 81 8.99 -0.16 5.12
N LYS A 82 7.93 -0.83 4.61
CA LYS A 82 7.33 -1.96 5.34
C LYS A 82 8.33 -3.10 5.51
N ALA A 83 9.14 -3.38 4.49
CA ALA A 83 10.18 -4.40 4.55
C ALA A 83 11.26 -4.07 5.59
N ALA A 84 11.64 -2.79 5.73
CA ALA A 84 12.55 -2.32 6.77
C ALA A 84 11.95 -2.56 8.17
N GLN A 85 10.67 -2.21 8.37
CA GLN A 85 9.95 -2.40 9.63
C GLN A 85 9.88 -3.87 10.08
N ILE A 86 9.81 -4.82 9.14
CA ILE A 86 9.76 -6.25 9.45
C ILE A 86 11.15 -6.90 9.50
N GLY A 87 12.23 -6.13 9.33
CA GLY A 87 13.60 -6.63 9.41
C GLY A 87 14.12 -7.36 8.17
N ALA A 88 13.53 -7.11 7.00
CA ALA A 88 13.99 -7.66 5.73
C ALA A 88 15.26 -6.95 5.24
N SER A 89 16.12 -7.66 4.51
CA SER A 89 17.30 -7.09 3.83
C SER A 89 16.98 -6.62 2.41
N GLY A 90 15.81 -6.97 1.88
CA GLY A 90 15.39 -6.52 0.56
C GLY A 90 13.97 -6.90 0.20
N VAL A 91 13.52 -6.37 -0.95
CA VAL A 91 12.22 -6.66 -1.55
C VAL A 91 12.41 -6.99 -3.03
N ILE A 92 11.90 -8.15 -3.44
CA ILE A 92 11.79 -8.52 -4.86
C ILE A 92 10.41 -8.05 -5.34
N ILE A 93 10.39 -7.02 -6.19
CA ILE A 93 9.15 -6.51 -6.78
C ILE A 93 8.57 -7.57 -7.71
N MET A 94 7.26 -7.78 -7.58
CA MET A 94 6.50 -8.70 -8.40
C MET A 94 5.56 -7.90 -9.31
N ASN A 95 5.10 -8.52 -10.39
CA ASN A 95 4.09 -7.92 -11.26
C ASN A 95 2.86 -7.52 -10.45
N SER A 96 2.43 -6.27 -10.64
CA SER A 96 1.18 -5.76 -10.11
C SER A 96 -0.01 -6.49 -10.73
N GLN A 97 -1.10 -6.56 -9.98
CA GLN A 97 -2.35 -7.14 -10.45
C GLN A 97 -3.42 -6.07 -10.44
N SER A 98 -3.96 -5.73 -11.61
CA SER A 98 -5.06 -4.79 -11.75
C SER A 98 -6.37 -5.53 -11.98
N ALA A 99 -7.41 -5.14 -11.25
CA ALA A 99 -8.77 -5.58 -11.43
C ALA A 99 -9.65 -4.37 -11.72
N VAL A 100 -10.44 -4.47 -12.79
CA VAL A 100 -11.42 -3.44 -13.17
C VAL A 100 -12.82 -4.03 -12.97
N GLN A 101 -13.64 -3.34 -12.19
CA GLN A 101 -15.04 -3.69 -11.97
C GLN A 101 -15.92 -2.56 -12.52
N SER A 102 -16.92 -2.93 -13.33
CA SER A 102 -17.90 -2.01 -13.89
C SER A 102 -19.26 -2.32 -13.28
N PHE A 103 -19.84 -1.33 -12.60
CA PHE A 103 -21.20 -1.45 -12.07
C PHE A 103 -22.15 -0.59 -12.91
N PRO A 104 -23.29 -1.14 -13.37
CA PRO A 104 -24.28 -0.35 -14.08
C PRO A 104 -24.81 0.75 -13.16
N SER A 105 -25.00 1.93 -13.71
CA SER A 105 -25.55 3.09 -13.03
C SER A 105 -26.47 3.85 -13.98
N TYR A 106 -27.29 4.74 -13.44
CA TYR A 106 -28.21 5.53 -14.24
C TYR A 106 -28.01 7.00 -13.88
N SER A 107 -27.88 7.84 -14.90
CA SER A 107 -27.83 9.29 -14.76
C SER A 107 -28.97 9.93 -15.55
N VAL A 108 -29.31 11.17 -15.21
CA VAL A 108 -30.31 11.95 -15.95
C VAL A 108 -29.58 12.87 -16.93
N ASP A 109 -29.97 12.87 -18.20
CA ASP A 109 -29.41 13.78 -19.21
C ASP A 109 -29.97 15.21 -19.06
N MET A 110 -29.49 16.14 -19.90
CA MET A 110 -29.95 17.54 -19.89
C MET A 110 -31.41 17.74 -20.31
N TYR A 111 -32.07 16.70 -20.81
CA TYR A 111 -33.46 16.68 -21.26
C TYR A 111 -34.37 15.90 -20.30
N GLY A 112 -33.84 15.35 -19.20
CA GLY A 112 -34.61 14.61 -18.19
C GLY A 112 -34.75 13.10 -18.45
N ASN A 113 -34.07 12.54 -19.45
CA ASN A 113 -34.14 11.10 -19.74
C ASN A 113 -33.14 10.31 -18.88
N LEU A 114 -33.54 9.09 -18.48
CA LEU A 114 -32.63 8.14 -17.86
C LEU A 114 -31.66 7.60 -18.91
N VAL A 115 -30.36 7.72 -18.63
CA VAL A 115 -29.28 7.19 -19.45
C VAL A 115 -28.52 6.18 -18.61
N GLU A 116 -28.31 4.98 -19.16
CA GLU A 116 -27.43 3.98 -18.56
C GLU A 116 -25.98 4.45 -18.67
N THR A 117 -25.29 4.42 -17.55
CA THR A 117 -23.87 4.74 -17.40
C THR A 117 -23.17 3.61 -16.66
N SER A 118 -21.85 3.68 -16.54
CA SER A 118 -21.09 2.72 -15.74
C SER A 118 -20.17 3.44 -14.75
N ASN A 119 -20.20 3.00 -13.50
CA ASN A 119 -19.17 3.35 -12.53
C ASN A 119 -18.03 2.36 -12.66
N ILE A 120 -16.85 2.85 -13.08
CA ILE A 120 -15.66 2.04 -13.26
C ILE A 120 -14.78 2.16 -12.00
N TYR A 121 -14.58 1.05 -11.30
CA TYR A 121 -13.65 0.95 -10.20
C TYR A 121 -12.43 0.15 -10.65
N SER A 122 -11.28 0.81 -10.65
CA SER A 122 -9.99 0.15 -10.83
C SER A 122 -9.31 -0.01 -9.48
N ASN A 123 -8.81 -1.22 -9.23
CA ASN A 123 -7.94 -1.52 -8.09
C ASN A 123 -6.65 -2.15 -8.63
N THR A 124 -5.50 -1.61 -8.23
CA THR A 124 -4.21 -2.23 -8.51
C THR A 124 -3.52 -2.66 -7.22
N LEU A 125 -3.18 -3.94 -7.15
CA LEU A 125 -2.43 -4.57 -6.08
C LEU A 125 -0.95 -4.68 -6.47
N TYR A 126 -0.12 -3.89 -5.81
CA TYR A 126 1.33 -3.98 -5.89
C TYR A 126 1.85 -4.98 -4.86
N ARG A 127 2.84 -5.78 -5.24
CA ARG A 127 3.34 -6.88 -4.41
C ARG A 127 4.86 -6.93 -4.47
N GLY A 128 5.47 -7.27 -3.35
CA GLY A 128 6.88 -7.59 -3.27
C GLY A 128 7.14 -8.75 -2.30
N MET A 129 8.13 -9.58 -2.61
CA MET A 129 8.61 -10.61 -1.69
C MET A 129 9.67 -10.00 -0.79
N ALA A 130 9.40 -9.92 0.51
CA ALA A 130 10.39 -9.52 1.50
C ALA A 130 11.36 -10.67 1.74
N ILE A 131 12.66 -10.38 1.75
CA ILE A 131 13.73 -11.38 1.87
C ILE A 131 14.71 -11.00 2.97
N LYS A 132 15.28 -12.01 3.64
CA LYS A 132 16.43 -11.85 4.54
C LYS A 132 17.65 -12.47 3.89
N ARG A 133 18.74 -11.73 3.82
CA ARG A 133 20.03 -12.27 3.37
C ARG A 133 20.51 -13.33 4.37
N LEU A 134 21.01 -14.45 3.84
CA LEU A 134 21.62 -15.55 4.60
C LEU A 134 23.14 -15.37 4.73
#